data_AF-A0A258UZF6-F1
#
_entry.id   AF-A0A258UZF6-F1
#
_cell.length_a   1.000
_cell.length_b   1.000
_cell.length_c   1.000
_cell.angle_alpha   90.00
_cell.angle_beta   90.00
_cell.angle_gamma   90.00
#
_symmetry.space_group_name_H-M   'P 1'
#
loop_
_entity.id
_entity.type
_entity.pdbx_description
1 polymer ?
#
loop_
_entity_poly.entity_id
_entity_poly.type
_entity_poly.pdbx_seq_one_letter_code
_entity_poly.pdbx_strand_id
1 'polypeptide(L)'
;MPLTNADRQRRYRQRLKAKASGANVVEQVQSAVERAIHALWAYHQRPGPGGVSWANIDGCHTLDQYRSELERSPANLIQACRAFLPGFEGLTPTEARTVADVIQIADALRLATPTPIHIPST
;
A
#
# COMPACT_ATOMS: atom_id res chain seq x y z
N MET A 1 -11.03 -23.97 -30.69
CA MET A 1 -9.61 -24.17 -31.05
C MET A 1 -8.73 -23.66 -29.91
N PRO A 2 -7.71 -24.41 -29.47
CA PRO A 2 -6.76 -23.94 -28.47
C PRO A 2 -5.91 -22.78 -29.02
N LEU A 3 -5.66 -21.76 -28.18
CA LEU A 3 -4.81 -20.62 -28.54
C LEU A 3 -3.40 -21.08 -28.90
N THR A 4 -2.93 -20.65 -30.08
CA THR A 4 -1.55 -20.88 -30.51
C THR A 4 -0.57 -20.11 -29.61
N ASN A 5 0.69 -20.53 -29.56
CA ASN A 5 1.72 -19.82 -28.80
C ASN A 5 1.89 -18.36 -29.28
N ALA A 6 1.73 -18.11 -30.58
CA ALA A 6 1.77 -16.76 -31.15
C ALA A 6 0.61 -15.90 -30.62
N ASP A 7 -0.60 -16.44 -30.53
CA ASP A 7 -1.76 -15.73 -29.97
C ASP A 7 -1.60 -15.45 -28.48
N ARG A 8 -1.01 -16.38 -27.72
CA ARG A 8 -0.69 -16.17 -26.29
C ARG A 8 0.32 -15.04 -26.11
N GLN A 9 1.40 -15.04 -26.89
CA GLN A 9 2.41 -13.97 -26.84
C GLN A 9 1.83 -12.61 -27.25
N ARG A 10 0.99 -12.56 -28.29
CA ARG A 10 0.30 -11.33 -28.70
C ARG A 10 -0.60 -10.79 -27.61
N ARG A 11 -1.43 -11.65 -26.99
CA ARG A 11 -2.29 -11.28 -25.84
C ARG A 11 -1.48 -10.83 -24.64
N TYR A 12 -0.37 -11.50 -24.33
CA TYR A 12 0.51 -11.10 -23.24
C TYR A 12 1.11 -9.70 -23.47
N ARG A 13 1.63 -9.43 -24.67
CA ARG A 13 2.14 -8.09 -25.03
C ARG A 13 1.06 -7.01 -25.01
N GLN A 14 -0.15 -7.32 -25.45
CA GLN A 14 -1.29 -6.41 -25.36
C GLN A 14 -1.66 -6.11 -23.91
N ARG A 15 -1.67 -7.11 -23.03
CA ARG A 15 -1.88 -6.92 -21.59
C ARG A 15 -0.77 -6.07 -20.94
N LEU A 16 0.49 -6.29 -21.32
CA LEU A 16 1.61 -5.48 -20.85
C LEU A 16 1.47 -4.02 -21.28
N LYS A 17 1.16 -3.76 -22.55
CA LYS A 17 0.91 -2.40 -23.06
C LYS A 17 -0.27 -1.73 -22.37
N ALA A 18 -1.37 -2.46 -22.15
CA ALA A 18 -2.52 -1.94 -21.43
C ALA A 18 -2.17 -1.60 -19.98
N LYS A 19 -1.41 -2.46 -19.29
CA LYS A 19 -0.91 -2.19 -17.93
C LYS A 19 0.00 -0.96 -17.86
N ALA A 20 0.86 -0.78 -18.87
CA ALA A 20 1.77 0.36 -18.96
C ALA A 20 1.10 1.64 -19.50
N SER A 21 -0.18 1.59 -19.87
CA SER A 21 -0.91 2.77 -20.33
C SER A 21 -1.16 3.72 -19.17
N GLY A 22 -0.97 5.02 -19.39
CA GLY A 22 -1.33 6.07 -18.44
C GLY A 22 -2.81 6.03 -18.02
N ALA A 23 -3.67 5.44 -18.85
CA ALA A 23 -5.09 5.24 -18.53
C ALA A 23 -5.31 4.34 -17.28
N ASN A 24 -4.33 3.51 -16.92
CA ASN A 24 -4.43 2.57 -15.79
C ASN A 24 -3.82 3.13 -14.49
N VAL A 25 -3.33 4.38 -14.48
CA VAL A 25 -2.62 4.94 -13.33
C VAL A 25 -3.55 5.06 -12.11
N VAL A 26 -4.81 5.49 -12.32
CA VAL A 26 -5.78 5.62 -11.22
C VAL A 26 -6.07 4.28 -10.56
N GLU A 27 -6.31 3.23 -11.35
CA GLU A 27 -6.55 1.87 -10.84
C GLU A 27 -5.32 1.31 -10.11
N GLN A 28 -4.11 1.62 -10.58
CA GLN A 28 -2.87 1.23 -9.89
C GLN A 28 -2.70 1.93 -8.55
N VAL A 29 -3.01 3.23 -8.49
CA VAL A 29 -2.97 4.00 -7.24
C VAL A 29 -4.02 3.47 -6.26
N GLN A 30 -5.25 3.22 -6.73
CA GLN A 30 -6.30 2.60 -5.90
C GLN A 30 -5.84 1.25 -5.35
N SER A 31 -5.28 0.39 -6.20
CA SER A 31 -4.75 -0.91 -5.77
C SER A 31 -3.59 -0.79 -4.78
N ALA A 32 -2.75 0.25 -4.89
CA ALA A 32 -1.67 0.50 -3.94
C ALA A 32 -2.21 0.96 -2.58
N VAL A 33 -3.19 1.87 -2.58
CA VAL A 33 -3.88 2.35 -1.37
C VAL A 33 -4.56 1.20 -0.64
N GLU A 34 -5.30 0.35 -1.36
CA GLU A 34 -5.97 -0.83 -0.80
C GLU A 34 -4.98 -1.78 -0.12
N ARG A 35 -3.88 -2.12 -0.79
CA ARG A 35 -2.82 -2.96 -0.21
C ARG A 35 -2.19 -2.32 1.04
N ALA A 36 -2.02 -1.01 1.06
CA ALA A 36 -1.48 -0.31 2.21
C ALA A 36 -2.46 -0.32 3.40
N ILE A 37 -3.75 -0.08 3.17
CA ILE A 37 -4.78 -0.18 4.22
C ILE A 37 -4.78 -1.57 4.85
N HIS A 38 -4.73 -2.62 4.02
CA HIS A 38 -4.64 -3.99 4.51
C HIS A 38 -3.35 -4.26 5.30
N ALA A 39 -2.20 -3.73 4.86
CA ALA A 39 -0.94 -3.87 5.58
C ALA A 39 -0.97 -3.16 6.94
N LEU A 40 -1.51 -1.94 6.99
CA LEU A 40 -1.69 -1.17 8.22
C LEU A 40 -2.65 -1.89 9.19
N TRP A 41 -3.75 -2.43 8.68
CA TRP A 41 -4.71 -3.20 9.49
C TRP A 41 -4.11 -4.52 9.99
N ALA A 42 -3.30 -5.20 9.18
CA ALA A 42 -2.60 -6.41 9.60
C ALA A 42 -1.59 -6.12 10.73
N TYR A 43 -0.88 -4.98 10.66
CA TYR A 43 -0.03 -4.51 11.74
C TYR A 43 -0.83 -4.16 12.99
N HIS A 44 -1.96 -3.46 12.83
CA HIS A 44 -2.84 -3.04 13.93
C HIS A 44 -3.40 -4.22 14.73
N GLN A 45 -3.66 -5.35 14.07
CA GLN A 45 -4.10 -6.58 14.73
C GLN A 45 -2.99 -7.31 15.49
N ARG A 46 -1.72 -6.92 15.34
CA ARG A 46 -0.61 -7.49 16.12
C ARG A 46 -0.67 -6.99 17.57
N PRO A 47 -0.23 -7.79 18.54
CA PRO A 47 -0.12 -7.31 19.92
C PRO A 47 0.86 -6.15 19.99
N GLY A 48 0.45 -5.05 20.65
CA GLY A 48 1.30 -3.90 20.88
C GLY A 48 2.41 -4.19 21.91
N PRO A 49 3.39 -3.29 22.05
CA PRO A 49 4.40 -3.38 23.10
C PRO A 49 3.69 -3.34 24.47
N GLY A 50 3.79 -4.44 25.24
CA GLY A 50 3.07 -4.59 26.52
C GLY A 50 1.77 -5.42 26.44
N GLY A 51 1.43 -6.00 25.29
CA GLY A 51 0.32 -6.94 25.14
C GLY A 51 -1.06 -6.30 24.97
N VAL A 52 -1.14 -4.97 24.94
CA VAL A 52 -2.38 -4.24 24.62
C VAL A 52 -2.57 -4.23 23.09
N SER A 53 -3.75 -4.64 22.63
CA SER A 53 -4.10 -4.57 21.21
C SER A 53 -4.28 -3.11 20.78
N TRP A 54 -3.75 -2.74 19.61
CA TRP A 54 -3.96 -1.42 19.03
C TRP A 54 -5.45 -1.11 18.83
N ALA A 55 -6.29 -2.13 18.61
CA ALA A 55 -7.74 -1.99 18.55
C ALA A 55 -8.35 -1.37 19.81
N ASN A 56 -7.77 -1.66 20.98
CA ASN A 56 -8.23 -1.11 22.24
C ASN A 56 -7.71 0.32 22.49
N ILE A 57 -6.60 0.69 21.85
CA ILE A 57 -6.00 2.03 21.95
C ILE A 57 -6.73 3.00 21.02
N ASP A 58 -6.96 2.58 19.78
CA ASP A 58 -7.52 3.43 18.72
C ASP A 58 -9.05 3.32 18.61
N GLY A 59 -9.69 2.41 19.38
CA GLY A 59 -11.15 2.19 19.35
C GLY A 59 -11.67 1.58 18.04
N CYS A 60 -10.78 1.03 17.21
CA CYS A 60 -11.11 0.44 15.91
C CYS A 60 -11.02 -1.08 15.97
N HIS A 61 -12.13 -1.78 15.79
CA HIS A 61 -12.22 -3.23 15.95
C HIS A 61 -12.45 -3.98 14.63
N THR A 62 -12.76 -3.27 13.54
CA THR A 62 -12.95 -3.86 12.21
C THR A 62 -12.17 -3.10 11.14
N LEU A 63 -11.88 -3.78 10.03
CA LEU A 63 -11.25 -3.16 8.87
C LEU A 63 -12.08 -1.98 8.34
N ASP A 64 -13.41 -2.09 8.35
CA ASP A 64 -14.29 -1.02 7.86
C ASP A 64 -14.27 0.20 8.78
N GLN A 65 -14.19 -0.01 10.09
CA GLN A 65 -14.01 1.09 11.06
C GLN A 65 -12.66 1.76 10.85
N TYR A 66 -11.59 0.98 10.71
CA TYR A 66 -10.26 1.50 10.45
C TYR A 66 -10.18 2.27 9.12
N ARG A 67 -10.80 1.76 8.05
CA ARG A 67 -10.94 2.48 6.78
C ARG A 67 -11.68 3.80 6.98
N SER A 68 -12.80 3.77 7.72
CA SER A 68 -13.59 4.98 7.99
C SER A 68 -12.76 6.05 8.72
N GLU A 69 -11.88 5.66 9.65
CA GLU A 69 -10.94 6.58 10.30
C GLU A 69 -9.94 7.20 9.30
N LEU A 70 -9.38 6.39 8.41
CA LEU A 70 -8.45 6.86 7.39
C LEU A 70 -9.13 7.79 6.36
N GLU A 71 -10.41 7.58 6.07
CA GLU A 71 -11.19 8.38 5.11
C GLU A 71 -11.59 9.76 5.65
N ARG A 72 -11.61 9.97 6.98
CA ARG A 72 -11.99 11.25 7.59
C ARG A 72 -11.17 12.43 7.08
N SER A 73 -9.91 12.19 6.71
CA SER A 73 -9.05 13.19 6.09
C SER A 73 -8.09 12.52 5.12
N PRO A 74 -7.89 13.07 3.90
CA PRO A 74 -6.89 12.56 2.96
C PRO A 74 -5.47 12.48 3.55
N ALA A 75 -5.18 13.28 4.58
CA ALA A 75 -3.89 13.26 5.26
C ALA A 75 -3.71 12.03 6.16
N ASN A 76 -4.78 11.41 6.66
CA ASN A 76 -4.70 10.34 7.67
C ASN A 76 -3.97 9.11 7.15
N LEU A 77 -4.29 8.65 5.94
CA LEU A 77 -3.58 7.53 5.32
C LEU A 77 -2.08 7.83 5.18
N ILE A 78 -1.74 9.03 4.69
CA ILE A 78 -0.34 9.42 4.47
C ILE A 78 0.40 9.50 5.82
N GLN A 79 -0.25 10.04 6.86
CA GLN A 79 0.31 10.11 8.21
C GLN A 79 0.52 8.71 8.80
N ALA A 80 -0.47 7.83 8.68
CA ALA A 80 -0.38 6.44 9.13
C ALA A 80 0.77 5.70 8.43
N CYS A 81 0.93 5.87 7.11
CA CYS A 81 2.05 5.29 6.38
C CYS A 81 3.40 5.86 6.83
N ARG A 82 3.51 7.18 7.05
CA ARG A 82 4.75 7.84 7.44
C ARG A 82 5.18 7.54 8.87
N ALA A 83 4.27 7.13 9.75
CA ALA A 83 4.60 6.70 11.11
C ALA A 83 5.60 5.54 11.16
N PHE A 84 5.73 4.79 10.06
CA PHE A 84 6.68 3.70 9.91
C PHE A 84 8.07 4.14 9.42
N LEU A 85 8.26 5.40 9.01
CA LEU A 85 9.59 5.87 8.64
C LEU A 85 10.47 6.09 9.88
N PRO A 86 11.81 5.91 9.76
CA PRO A 86 12.53 5.48 8.56
C PRO A 86 12.65 3.95 8.38
N GLY A 87 12.36 3.16 9.42
CA GLY A 87 12.78 1.75 9.50
C GLY A 87 11.73 0.69 9.15
N PHE A 88 10.46 1.07 9.03
CA PHE A 88 9.31 0.18 8.88
C PHE A 88 9.20 -0.90 9.96
N GLU A 89 9.52 -0.52 11.20
CA GLU A 89 9.58 -1.44 12.32
C GLU A 89 8.27 -2.20 12.53
N GLY A 90 8.38 -3.51 12.72
CA GLY A 90 7.25 -4.40 12.94
C GLY A 90 6.40 -4.71 11.71
N LEU A 91 6.71 -4.16 10.53
CA LEU A 91 6.15 -4.59 9.25
C LEU A 91 6.98 -5.72 8.63
N THR A 92 6.32 -6.63 7.90
CA THR A 92 7.03 -7.54 7.00
C THR A 92 7.59 -6.78 5.80
N PRO A 93 8.59 -7.31 5.07
CA PRO A 93 9.13 -6.63 3.88
C PRO A 93 8.08 -6.32 2.81
N THR A 94 7.10 -7.21 2.64
CA THR A 94 5.98 -7.00 1.71
C THR A 94 5.08 -5.85 2.15
N GLU A 95 4.74 -5.78 3.45
CA GLU A 95 3.94 -4.69 4.01
C GLU A 95 4.68 -3.35 3.98
N ALA A 96 5.96 -3.36 4.35
CA ALA A 96 6.82 -2.18 4.25
C ALA A 96 6.87 -1.67 2.81
N ARG A 97 6.92 -2.58 1.82
CA ARG A 97 6.84 -2.20 0.40
C ARG A 97 5.50 -1.57 0.03
N THR A 98 4.38 -2.12 0.48
CA THR A 98 3.06 -1.55 0.13
C THR A 98 2.84 -0.18 0.76
N VAL A 99 3.31 0.02 2.00
CA VAL A 99 3.30 1.32 2.69
C VAL A 99 4.24 2.32 1.98
N ALA A 100 5.45 1.89 1.60
CA ALA A 100 6.40 2.74 0.89
C ALA A 100 5.88 3.22 -0.48
N ASP A 101 5.17 2.36 -1.23
CA ASP A 101 4.56 2.73 -2.51
C ASP A 101 3.61 3.95 -2.33
N VAL A 102 2.79 3.97 -1.27
CA VAL A 102 1.86 5.08 -0.99
C VAL A 102 2.60 6.35 -0.60
N ILE A 103 3.68 6.25 0.19
CA ILE A 103 4.52 7.41 0.53
C ILE A 103 5.11 8.03 -0.75
N GLN A 104 5.64 7.20 -1.65
CA GLN A 104 6.25 7.65 -2.90
C GLN A 104 5.22 8.32 -3.83
N ILE A 105 4.01 7.76 -3.92
CA ILE A 105 2.90 8.38 -4.67
C ILE A 105 2.57 9.76 -4.07
N ALA A 106 2.46 9.85 -2.73
CA ALA A 106 2.17 11.11 -2.05
C ALA A 106 3.28 12.16 -2.24
N ASP A 107 4.55 11.75 -2.21
CA ASP A 107 5.70 12.62 -2.47
C ASP A 107 5.70 13.14 -3.92
N ALA A 108 5.41 12.26 -4.88
CA ALA A 108 5.30 12.64 -6.28
C ALA A 108 4.19 13.68 -6.51
N LEU A 109 3.02 13.49 -5.89
CA LEU A 109 1.91 14.45 -5.96
C LEU A 109 2.24 15.80 -5.31
N ARG A 110 3.11 15.81 -4.29
CA ARG A 110 3.58 17.03 -3.62
C ARG A 110 4.75 17.70 -4.34
N LEU A 111 5.21 17.15 -5.46
CA LEU A 111 6.44 17.58 -6.16
C LEU A 111 7.66 17.60 -5.21
N ALA A 112 7.67 16.72 -4.22
CA ALA A 112 8.77 16.60 -3.28
C ALA A 112 9.97 15.92 -3.97
N THR A 113 11.17 16.21 -3.48
CA THR A 113 12.38 15.49 -3.95
C THR A 113 12.23 14.01 -3.58
N PRO A 114 12.42 13.08 -4.54
CA PRO A 114 12.34 11.65 -4.25
C PRO A 114 13.31 11.29 -3.13
N THR A 115 12.76 10.89 -1.98
CA THR A 115 13.58 10.43 -0.85
C THR A 115 13.77 8.93 -1.01
N PRO A 116 15.02 8.42 -1.04
CA PRO A 116 15.26 6.99 -1.11
C PRO A 116 14.69 6.32 0.15
N ILE A 117 13.66 5.50 -0.04
CA ILE A 117 13.06 4.72 1.04
C ILE A 117 13.81 3.39 1.13
N HIS A 118 14.46 3.16 2.26
CA HIS A 118 15.11 1.89 2.56
C HIS A 118 14.10 0.93 3.17
N ILE A 119 13.73 -0.11 2.42
CA ILE A 119 12.88 -1.18 2.92
C ILE A 119 13.81 -2.27 3.49
N PRO A 120 13.65 -2.71 4.74
CA PRO A 120 14.43 -3.81 5.27
C PRO A 120 14.31 -5.03 4.35
N SER A 121 15.46 -5.48 3.83
CA SER A 121 15.57 -6.75 3.11
C SER A 121 15.55 -7.84 4.18
N THR A 122 14.79 -8.92 3.94
CA THR A 122 14.82 -10.13 4.77
C THR A 122 16.23 -10.50 5.22
#